data_AF-A0A349XN00-F1
#
_entry.id   AF-A0A349XN00-F1
#
_cell.length_a   1.000
_cell.length_b   1.000
_cell.length_c   1.000
_cell.angle_alpha   90.00
_cell.angle_beta   90.00
_cell.angle_gamma   90.00
#
_symmetry.space_group_name_H-M   'P 1'
#
loop_
_entity.id
_entity.type
_entity.pdbx_description
1 polymer ?
#
loop_
_entity_poly.entity_id
_entity_poly.type
_entity_poly.pdbx_seq_one_letter_code
_entity_poly.pdbx_strand_id
1 'polypeptide(L)'
;MAEALPGLPQGKWTDPPVLPIDPAKLPVELPRGADIPDDLDPLAEGVLMAHQAEWLADDSLLKGCAKGRRTGITFAEALDATLIAAAQRSAGGQNYFYIPDTKPKGREFI
;
A
#
# COMPACT_ATOMS: atom_id res chain seq x y z
N MET A 1 8.72 18.75 29.26
CA MET A 1 8.06 17.67 28.50
C MET A 1 6.57 17.80 28.78
N ALA A 2 5.73 17.87 27.74
CA ALA A 2 4.29 18.11 27.94
C ALA A 2 3.64 16.90 28.60
N GLU A 3 2.89 17.15 29.67
CA GLU A 3 2.20 16.12 30.44
C GLU A 3 1.02 15.58 29.64
N ALA A 4 0.86 14.25 29.60
CA ALA A 4 -0.17 13.60 28.79
C ALA A 4 -1.58 13.94 29.31
N LEU A 5 -2.50 14.26 28.39
CA LEU A 5 -3.85 14.70 28.75
C LEU A 5 -4.66 13.57 29.43
N PRO A 6 -5.41 13.88 30.51
CA PRO A 6 -6.18 12.89 31.25
C PRO A 6 -7.37 12.36 30.42
N GLY A 7 -7.59 11.04 30.44
CA GLY A 7 -8.77 10.39 29.85
C GLY A 7 -8.60 9.84 28.43
N LEU A 8 -7.43 10.01 27.80
CA LEU A 8 -7.15 9.30 26.55
C LEU A 8 -6.86 7.82 26.85
N PRO A 9 -7.42 6.86 26.08
CA PRO A 9 -7.00 5.47 26.17
C PRO A 9 -5.52 5.41 25.84
N GLN A 10 -4.71 5.10 26.85
CA GLN A 10 -3.30 4.75 26.73
C GLN A 10 -3.25 3.35 26.12
N GLY A 11 -3.69 3.21 24.87
CA GLY A 11 -3.70 1.94 24.16
C GLY A 11 -2.28 1.44 24.07
N LYS A 12 -1.88 0.59 25.03
CA LYS A 12 -0.78 -0.34 24.78
C LYS A 12 -1.29 -1.23 23.67
N TRP A 13 -0.84 -0.95 22.44
CA TRP A 13 -0.97 -1.88 21.33
C TRP A 13 -0.26 -3.16 21.74
N THR A 14 -1.03 -4.13 22.23
CA THR A 14 -0.56 -5.47 22.63
C THR A 14 -0.96 -6.53 21.61
N ASP A 15 -1.36 -6.11 20.41
CA ASP A 15 -1.63 -7.07 19.35
C ASP A 15 -0.30 -7.74 19.00
N PRO A 16 -0.24 -9.09 19.05
CA PRO A 16 0.93 -9.80 18.58
C PRO A 16 1.16 -9.41 17.12
N PRO A 17 2.42 -9.20 16.71
CA PRO A 17 2.70 -8.76 15.35
C PRO A 17 2.16 -9.81 14.37
N VAL A 18 1.54 -9.32 13.29
CA VAL A 18 0.94 -10.18 12.24
C VAL A 18 1.95 -11.19 11.69
N LEU A 19 3.23 -10.85 11.74
CA LEU A 19 4.36 -11.73 11.47
C LEU A 19 5.35 -11.69 12.63
N PRO A 20 6.00 -12.83 12.97
CA PRO A 20 7.08 -12.84 13.95
C PRO A 20 8.22 -11.91 13.55
N ILE A 21 8.69 -11.09 14.50
CA ILE A 21 9.88 -10.24 14.31
C ILE A 21 11.14 -11.09 14.17
N ASP A 22 11.15 -12.26 14.81
CA ASP A 22 12.22 -13.23 14.73
C ASP A 22 12.27 -13.85 13.32
N PRO A 23 13.33 -13.63 12.53
CA PRO A 23 13.44 -14.16 11.18
C PRO A 23 13.39 -15.69 11.13
N ALA A 24 13.75 -16.38 12.22
CA ALA A 24 13.69 -17.84 12.32
C ALA A 24 12.25 -18.37 12.48
N LYS A 25 11.27 -17.49 12.73
CA LYS A 25 9.86 -17.84 12.95
C LYS A 25 8.96 -17.40 11.80
N LEU A 26 9.51 -16.87 10.71
CA LEU A 26 8.74 -16.50 9.53
C LEU A 26 8.25 -17.76 8.78
N PRO A 27 7.05 -17.71 8.18
CA PRO A 27 6.56 -18.76 7.28
C PRO A 27 7.54 -18.99 6.12
N VAL A 28 7.72 -20.25 5.72
CA VAL A 28 8.64 -20.64 4.63
C VAL A 28 8.19 -20.09 3.27
N GLU A 29 6.91 -19.78 3.13
CA GLU A 29 6.30 -19.24 1.91
C GLU A 29 6.61 -17.75 1.72
N LEU A 30 7.13 -17.06 2.73
CA LEU A 30 7.59 -15.67 2.61
C LEU A 30 9.09 -15.67 2.31
N PRO A 31 9.52 -15.23 1.11
CA PRO A 31 10.95 -15.12 0.83
C PRO A 31 11.58 -14.16 1.86
N ARG A 32 12.52 -14.67 2.63
CA ARG A 32 13.34 -13.84 3.51
C ARG A 32 14.23 -12.98 2.60
N GLY A 33 14.62 -11.79 3.03
CA GLY A 33 15.47 -10.90 2.22
C GLY A 33 16.83 -11.49 1.78
N ALA A 34 17.20 -12.67 2.28
CA ALA A 34 18.39 -13.44 1.88
C ALA A 34 18.11 -14.60 0.91
N ASP A 35 16.84 -14.94 0.65
CA ASP A 35 16.40 -15.99 -0.28
C ASP A 35 15.83 -15.37 -1.59
N ILE A 36 16.34 -14.20 -1.96
CA ILE A 36 15.99 -13.53 -3.21
C ILE A 36 16.75 -14.24 -4.35
N PRO A 37 16.06 -14.77 -5.38
CA PRO A 37 16.75 -15.36 -6.53
C PRO A 37 17.72 -14.38 -7.18
N ASP A 38 18.92 -14.84 -7.54
CA ASP A 38 19.94 -13.99 -8.19
C ASP A 38 19.47 -13.43 -9.54
N ASP A 39 18.48 -14.09 -10.17
CA ASP A 39 17.82 -13.72 -11.41
C ASP A 39 16.47 -13.02 -11.19
N LEU A 40 16.11 -12.68 -9.95
CA LEU A 40 14.92 -11.87 -9.68
C LEU A 40 15.14 -10.47 -10.25
N ASP A 41 14.62 -10.25 -11.45
CA ASP A 41 14.47 -8.92 -12.03
C ASP A 41 13.03 -8.43 -11.81
N PRO A 42 12.76 -7.65 -10.74
CA PRO A 42 11.43 -7.09 -10.50
C PRO A 42 11.01 -6.09 -11.58
N LEU A 43 11.90 -5.69 -12.49
CA LEU A 43 11.62 -4.83 -13.63
C LEU A 43 11.27 -5.62 -14.89
N ALA A 44 11.55 -6.93 -14.96
CA ALA A 44 11.23 -7.76 -16.12
C ALA A 44 9.72 -8.03 -16.23
N GLU A 45 9.10 -8.58 -15.19
CA GLU A 45 7.64 -8.81 -15.13
C GLU A 45 6.89 -7.72 -14.36
N GLY A 46 7.62 -6.81 -13.71
CA GLY A 46 7.04 -5.79 -12.83
C GLY A 46 6.73 -6.32 -11.43
N VAL A 47 6.45 -5.38 -10.51
CA VAL A 47 6.11 -5.69 -9.11
C VAL A 47 4.62 -5.87 -8.85
N LEU A 48 3.79 -5.64 -9.87
CA LEU A 48 2.33 -5.66 -9.77
C LEU A 48 1.78 -7.01 -10.22
N MET A 49 0.75 -7.48 -9.53
CA MET A 49 -0.05 -8.62 -10.02
C MET A 49 -0.78 -8.23 -11.31
N ALA A 50 -1.10 -9.20 -12.18
CA ALA A 50 -1.74 -8.93 -13.47
C ALA A 50 -2.98 -8.02 -13.36
N HIS A 51 -3.88 -8.30 -12.40
CA HIS A 51 -5.09 -7.49 -12.21
C HIS A 51 -4.81 -6.06 -11.69
N GLN A 52 -3.67 -5.84 -11.01
CA GLN A 52 -3.25 -4.51 -10.58
C GLN A 52 -2.72 -3.71 -11.75
N ALA A 53 -1.89 -4.33 -12.60
CA ALA A 53 -1.39 -3.71 -13.82
C ALA A 53 -2.53 -3.38 -14.78
N GLU A 54 -3.48 -4.30 -14.98
CA GLU A 54 -4.70 -4.06 -15.77
C GLU A 54 -5.53 -2.90 -15.22
N TRP A 55 -5.68 -2.81 -13.88
CA TRP A 55 -6.40 -1.71 -13.23
C TRP A 55 -5.73 -0.34 -13.42
N LEU A 56 -4.40 -0.30 -13.51
CA LEU A 56 -3.65 0.95 -13.76
C LEU A 56 -3.61 1.32 -15.23
N ALA A 57 -3.70 0.35 -16.13
CA ALA A 57 -3.74 0.61 -17.57
C ALA A 57 -5.11 1.13 -18.06
N ASP A 58 -6.17 1.00 -17.26
CA ASP A 58 -7.49 1.53 -17.57
C ASP A 58 -7.53 3.07 -17.45
N ASP A 59 -7.66 3.75 -18.59
CA ASP A 59 -7.70 5.21 -18.73
C ASP A 59 -9.13 5.78 -18.71
N SER A 60 -10.13 4.96 -18.38
CA SER A 60 -11.51 5.41 -18.24
C SER A 60 -11.64 6.57 -17.25
N LEU A 61 -12.40 7.61 -17.64
CA LEU A 61 -12.69 8.78 -16.77
C LEU A 61 -13.31 8.41 -15.42
N LEU A 62 -14.03 7.27 -15.36
CA LEU A 62 -14.59 6.71 -14.15
C LEU A 62 -14.38 5.19 -14.17
N LYS A 63 -13.53 4.70 -13.28
CA LYS A 63 -13.30 3.27 -13.06
C LYS A 63 -13.87 2.83 -11.72
N GLY A 64 -14.43 1.62 -11.69
CA GLY A 64 -15.02 1.01 -10.51
C GLY A 64 -14.81 -0.49 -10.51
N CYS A 65 -14.52 -1.07 -9.34
CA CYS A 65 -14.36 -2.50 -9.18
C CYS A 65 -15.16 -3.02 -7.97
N ALA A 66 -15.42 -4.32 -7.96
CA ALA A 66 -16.00 -4.98 -6.81
C ALA A 66 -15.01 -4.92 -5.62
N LYS A 67 -15.55 -4.73 -4.41
CA LYS A 67 -14.74 -4.65 -3.20
C LYS A 67 -14.07 -6.00 -2.90
N GLY A 68 -12.75 -6.04 -3.05
CA GLY A 68 -11.91 -7.20 -2.71
C GLY A 68 -11.34 -7.17 -1.28
N ARG A 69 -10.82 -8.31 -0.83
CA ARG A 69 -9.97 -8.46 0.37
C ARG A 69 -8.61 -8.99 -0.08
N ARG A 70 -7.51 -8.36 0.39
CA ARG A 70 -6.13 -8.79 0.09
C ARG A 70 -5.78 -8.84 -1.41
N THR A 71 -6.50 -8.11 -2.25
CA THR A 71 -6.20 -8.00 -3.69
C THR A 71 -5.05 -7.03 -3.98
N GLY A 72 -4.64 -6.22 -2.99
CA GLY A 72 -3.64 -5.16 -3.17
C GLY A 72 -4.10 -4.01 -4.07
N ILE A 73 -5.40 -3.89 -4.37
CA ILE A 73 -5.89 -2.83 -5.28
C ILE A 73 -5.64 -1.42 -4.75
N THR A 74 -5.69 -1.24 -3.42
CA THR A 74 -5.36 0.05 -2.78
C THR A 74 -3.89 0.39 -2.94
N PHE A 75 -2.99 -0.60 -2.88
CA PHE A 75 -1.57 -0.38 -3.11
C PHE A 75 -1.29 0.03 -4.56
N ALA A 76 -1.92 -0.65 -5.52
CA ALA A 76 -1.81 -0.29 -6.93
C ALA A 76 -2.30 1.15 -7.18
N GLU A 77 -3.47 1.52 -6.64
CA GLU A 77 -4.01 2.87 -6.78
C GLU A 77 -3.15 3.94 -6.08
N ALA A 78 -2.57 3.64 -4.93
CA ALA A 78 -1.66 4.56 -4.23
C ALA A 78 -0.34 4.79 -5.01
N LEU A 79 0.17 3.75 -5.67
CA LEU A 79 1.31 3.86 -6.58
C LEU A 79 1.02 4.85 -7.72
N ASP A 80 -0.10 4.66 -8.41
CA ASP A 80 -0.50 5.53 -9.54
C ASP A 80 -0.78 6.97 -9.09
N ALA A 81 -1.50 7.13 -7.97
CA ALA A 81 -1.72 8.44 -7.35
C ALA A 81 -0.41 9.17 -7.06
N THR A 82 0.61 8.45 -6.57
CA THR A 82 1.93 9.01 -6.28
C THR A 82 2.64 9.46 -7.56
N LEU A 83 2.57 8.66 -8.64
CA LEU A 83 3.17 9.00 -9.92
C LEU A 83 2.49 10.21 -10.57
N ILE A 84 1.15 10.27 -10.56
CA ILE A 84 0.37 11.41 -11.07
C ILE A 84 0.67 12.67 -10.26
N ALA A 85 0.74 12.58 -8.93
CA ALA A 85 1.02 13.73 -8.08
C ALA A 85 2.48 14.24 -8.22
N ALA A 86 3.43 13.33 -8.48
CA ALA A 86 4.84 13.68 -8.68
C ALA A 86 5.14 14.19 -10.10
N ALA A 87 4.30 13.86 -11.09
CA ALA A 87 4.51 14.26 -12.47
C ALA A 87 4.43 15.79 -12.65
N GLN A 88 5.16 16.31 -13.64
CA GLN A 88 5.00 17.69 -14.06
C GLN A 88 3.61 17.91 -14.64
N ARG A 89 3.05 19.11 -14.48
CA ARG A 89 1.76 19.47 -15.11
C ARG A 89 1.76 19.27 -16.64
N SER A 90 2.89 19.54 -17.30
CA SER A 90 3.08 19.31 -18.74
C SER A 90 3.02 17.83 -19.14
N ALA A 91 3.26 16.92 -18.19
CA ALA A 91 3.19 15.48 -18.36
C ALA A 91 1.88 14.88 -17.78
N GLY A 92 0.87 15.73 -17.49
CA GLY A 92 -0.42 15.29 -16.95
C GLY A 92 -0.48 15.21 -15.42
N GLY A 93 0.52 15.74 -14.71
CA GLY A 93 0.53 15.75 -13.25
C GLY A 93 -0.58 16.63 -12.65
N GLN A 94 -1.26 16.08 -11.64
CA GLN A 94 -2.48 16.64 -11.07
C GLN A 94 -2.57 16.41 -9.56
N ASN A 95 -3.44 17.17 -8.89
CA ASN A 95 -3.75 16.92 -7.49
C ASN A 95 -4.60 15.65 -7.37
N TYR A 96 -4.25 14.76 -6.45
CA TYR A 96 -5.01 13.54 -6.16
C TYR A 96 -5.69 13.64 -4.78
N PHE A 97 -6.93 13.17 -4.68
CA PHE A 97 -7.71 13.19 -3.44
C PHE A 97 -8.25 11.79 -3.12
N TYR A 98 -7.85 11.23 -1.98
CA TYR A 98 -8.43 9.99 -1.45
C TYR A 98 -9.55 10.30 -0.44
N ILE A 99 -10.76 9.79 -0.72
CA ILE A 99 -11.96 10.06 0.09
C ILE A 99 -12.52 8.74 0.66
N PRO A 100 -12.12 8.36 1.88
CA PRO A 100 -12.68 7.22 2.58
C PRO A 100 -13.89 7.61 3.44
N ASP A 101 -14.57 6.59 3.98
CA ASP A 101 -15.67 6.75 4.91
C ASP A 101 -15.26 7.33 6.27
N THR A 102 -13.98 7.19 6.67
CA THR A 102 -13.47 7.77 7.93
C THR A 102 -12.10 8.43 7.78
N LYS A 103 -11.89 9.52 8.53
CA LYS A 103 -10.62 10.26 8.55
C LYS A 103 -9.39 9.38 8.88
N PRO A 104 -9.43 8.44 9.85
CA PRO A 104 -8.28 7.57 10.12
C PRO A 104 -7.85 6.75 8.91
N LYS A 105 -8.80 6.12 8.20
CA LYS A 105 -8.50 5.36 6.97
C LYS A 105 -7.88 6.24 5.89
N GLY A 106 -8.28 7.52 5.85
CA GLY A 106 -7.69 8.49 4.91
C GLY A 106 -6.23 8.78 5.16
N ARG A 107 -5.79 8.70 6.41
CA ARG A 107 -4.37 8.87 6.76
C ARG A 107 -3.55 7.61 6.57
N GLU A 108 -4.20 6.45 6.40
CA GLU A 108 -3.55 5.17 6.11
C GLU A 108 -3.33 4.95 4.61
N PHE A 109 -3.89 5.81 3.75
CA PHE A 109 -3.65 5.77 2.32
C PHE A 109 -2.22 6.23 2.02
N ILE A 110 -1.36 5.26 1.76
CA ILE A 110 0.05 5.41 1.38
C ILE A 110 0.43 4.31 0.40
#